data_AF-A0A8I1N994-F1
#
_entry.id   AF-A0A8I1N994-F1
#
_cell.length_a   1.000
_cell.length_b   1.000
_cell.length_c   1.000
_cell.angle_alpha   90.00
_cell.angle_beta   90.00
_cell.angle_gamma   90.00
#
_symmetry.space_group_name_H-M   'P 1'
#
loop_
_entity.id
_entity.type
_entity.pdbx_description
1 polymer ?
#
loop_
_entity_poly.entity_id
_entity_poly.type
_entity_poly.pdbx_seq_one_letter_code
_entity_poly.pdbx_strand_id
1 'polypeptide(L)'
;MKRATWMLSCLGMLAFSTEALSVSPEQERLNRVQAVQQKYPDIKFEDYVHGALAFSADAKAQYENMMAFPPFESEIDKGRQLWETQFNNGKRYADCFPGGGKNVVGNYPYYDETMKKVVTFEMALNQCRTNNGEAPYKQADMNTMGLLTAYARTLSDGMLMNIKVKGGGALAAFESGRRFFYQRRGQLNFSCASCHVDHVGEILRTEYLSMLPGQATHWPAFRGGDYTLFTLQRRYSACNQLVRAVPMEIGGEEYNNLEYFHSYLSNGLPLKSSVFRK
;
A
#
# COMPACT_ATOMS: atom_id res chain seq x y z
N MET A 1 -36.07 53.76 49.42
CA MET A 1 -35.22 53.34 48.28
C MET A 1 -35.03 51.83 48.38
N LYS A 2 -35.56 51.08 47.40
CA LYS A 2 -35.78 49.62 47.48
C LYS A 2 -34.49 48.84 47.19
N ARG A 3 -34.28 47.76 47.95
CA ARG A 3 -33.12 46.86 47.94
C ARG A 3 -33.05 46.06 46.62
N ALA A 4 -31.85 45.99 46.04
CA ALA A 4 -31.56 45.17 44.86
C ALA A 4 -31.18 43.74 45.28
N THR A 5 -31.98 42.77 44.86
CA THR A 5 -31.71 41.34 44.99
C THR A 5 -30.96 40.85 43.75
N TRP A 6 -29.80 40.25 43.97
CA TRP A 6 -28.99 39.59 42.95
C TRP A 6 -29.65 38.26 42.54
N MET A 7 -29.90 38.07 41.25
CA MET A 7 -30.22 36.75 40.68
C MET A 7 -29.05 36.29 39.80
N LEU A 8 -28.22 35.41 40.37
CA LEU A 8 -27.23 34.64 39.63
C LEU A 8 -27.98 33.55 38.84
N SER A 9 -28.09 33.71 37.52
CA SER A 9 -28.54 32.63 36.63
C SER A 9 -27.36 31.77 36.23
N CYS A 10 -27.25 30.58 36.82
CA CYS A 10 -26.35 29.53 36.33
C CYS A 10 -26.88 28.99 35.01
N LEU A 11 -26.37 29.51 33.89
CA LEU A 11 -26.54 28.89 32.58
C LEU A 11 -25.60 27.68 32.50
N GLY A 12 -26.14 26.48 32.72
CA GLY A 12 -25.43 25.23 32.49
C GLY A 12 -25.15 25.07 31.00
N MET A 13 -23.93 25.35 30.56
CA MET A 13 -23.46 24.94 29.24
C MET A 13 -23.25 23.43 29.26
N LEU A 14 -24.21 22.69 28.69
CA LEU A 14 -24.01 21.32 28.26
C LEU A 14 -22.90 21.32 27.20
N ALA A 15 -21.71 20.87 27.58
CA ALA A 15 -20.64 20.57 26.66
C ALA A 15 -21.06 19.34 25.84
N PHE A 16 -21.63 19.57 24.65
CA PHE A 16 -21.67 18.53 23.62
C PHE A 16 -20.24 18.31 23.14
N SER A 17 -19.58 17.29 23.67
CA SER A 17 -18.37 16.75 23.07
C SER A 17 -18.73 16.24 21.68
N THR A 18 -18.36 17.00 20.66
CA THR A 18 -18.32 16.52 19.28
C THR A 18 -17.16 15.56 19.16
N GLU A 19 -17.35 14.32 19.61
CA GLU A 19 -16.53 13.22 19.12
C GLU A 19 -16.83 13.14 17.62
N ALA A 20 -15.92 13.68 16.80
CA ALA A 20 -15.94 13.45 15.37
C ALA A 20 -15.93 11.93 15.16
N LEU A 21 -17.07 11.38 14.75
CA LEU A 21 -17.23 9.97 14.42
C LEU A 21 -16.13 9.60 13.42
N SER A 22 -15.08 8.92 13.89
CA SER A 22 -14.04 8.43 13.01
C SER A 22 -14.67 7.33 12.14
N VAL A 23 -14.70 7.56 10.82
CA VAL A 23 -15.17 6.57 9.86
C VAL A 23 -14.34 5.30 10.05
N SER A 24 -15.02 4.16 10.30
CA SER A 24 -14.35 2.88 10.51
C SER A 24 -13.53 2.49 9.27
N PRO A 25 -12.46 1.68 9.41
CA PRO A 25 -11.66 1.25 8.26
C PRO A 25 -12.50 0.65 7.12
N GLU A 26 -13.47 -0.21 7.46
CA GLU A 26 -14.33 -0.85 6.46
C GLU A 26 -15.27 0.15 5.80
N GLN A 27 -15.85 1.08 6.55
CA GLN A 27 -16.68 2.13 5.97
C GLN A 27 -15.87 3.03 5.03
N GLU A 28 -14.62 3.36 5.39
CA GLU A 28 -13.70 4.11 4.51
C GLU A 28 -13.46 3.33 3.20
N ARG A 29 -13.18 2.02 3.28
CA ARG A 29 -13.00 1.16 2.09
C ARG A 29 -14.24 1.16 1.20
N LEU A 30 -15.42 0.92 1.76
CA LEU A 30 -16.68 0.90 1.03
C LEU A 30 -16.98 2.25 0.38
N ASN A 31 -16.76 3.36 1.08
CA ASN A 31 -16.93 4.71 0.55
C ASN A 31 -16.05 4.95 -0.68
N ARG A 32 -14.78 4.51 -0.67
CA ARG A 32 -13.88 4.66 -1.82
C ARG A 32 -14.29 3.79 -3.00
N VAL A 33 -14.69 2.56 -2.76
CA VAL A 33 -15.20 1.67 -3.82
C VAL A 33 -16.46 2.26 -4.46
N GLN A 34 -17.43 2.69 -3.64
CA GLN A 34 -18.67 3.30 -4.10
C GLN A 34 -18.42 4.59 -4.89
N ALA A 35 -17.50 5.45 -4.43
CA ALA A 35 -17.17 6.68 -5.15
C ALA A 35 -16.63 6.41 -6.56
N VAL A 36 -15.78 5.38 -6.72
CA VAL A 36 -15.27 4.99 -8.05
C VAL A 36 -16.38 4.38 -8.90
N GLN A 37 -17.22 3.49 -8.33
CA GLN A 37 -18.34 2.87 -9.05
C GLN A 37 -19.37 3.90 -9.53
N GLN A 38 -19.64 4.92 -8.72
CA GLN A 38 -20.56 6.00 -9.10
C GLN A 38 -20.01 6.84 -10.25
N LYS A 39 -18.70 7.12 -10.25
CA LYS A 39 -18.04 7.91 -11.31
C LYS A 39 -17.81 7.08 -12.58
N TYR A 40 -17.53 5.79 -12.45
CA TYR A 40 -17.16 4.87 -13.52
C TYR A 40 -17.91 3.54 -13.40
N PRO A 41 -19.23 3.49 -13.69
CA PRO A 41 -20.07 2.30 -13.48
C PRO A 41 -19.67 1.10 -14.36
N ASP A 42 -18.99 1.35 -15.48
CA ASP A 42 -18.53 0.30 -16.40
C ASP A 42 -17.24 -0.39 -15.92
N ILE A 43 -16.49 0.22 -15.00
CA ILE A 43 -15.28 -0.38 -14.41
C ILE A 43 -15.72 -1.24 -13.22
N LYS A 44 -15.63 -2.56 -13.38
CA LYS A 44 -15.99 -3.50 -12.33
C LYS A 44 -14.95 -3.52 -11.23
N PHE A 45 -15.35 -3.93 -10.03
CA PHE A 45 -14.47 -3.99 -8.86
C PHE A 45 -13.23 -4.85 -9.14
N GLU A 46 -13.39 -5.98 -9.84
CA GLU A 46 -12.30 -6.89 -10.18
C GLU A 46 -11.27 -6.24 -11.12
N ASP A 47 -11.67 -5.28 -11.95
CA ASP A 47 -10.77 -4.56 -12.84
C ASP A 47 -9.89 -3.53 -12.11
N TYR A 48 -10.13 -3.27 -10.81
CA TYR A 48 -9.35 -2.28 -10.06
C TYR A 48 -7.87 -2.66 -9.92
N VAL A 49 -7.55 -3.96 -10.03
CA VAL A 49 -6.16 -4.47 -10.06
C VAL A 49 -5.35 -3.94 -11.24
N HIS A 50 -6.01 -3.44 -12.28
CA HIS A 50 -5.38 -2.86 -13.45
C HIS A 50 -5.00 -1.38 -13.25
N GLY A 51 -5.48 -0.74 -12.19
CA GLY A 51 -5.15 0.66 -11.86
C GLY A 51 -5.49 1.61 -13.01
N ALA A 52 -4.52 2.38 -13.49
CA ALA A 52 -4.70 3.33 -14.59
C ALA A 52 -5.15 2.67 -15.90
N LEU A 53 -4.77 1.40 -16.12
CA LEU A 53 -5.11 0.66 -17.33
C LEU A 53 -6.61 0.37 -17.44
N ALA A 54 -7.36 0.44 -16.33
CA ALA A 54 -8.81 0.29 -16.33
C ALA A 54 -9.52 1.41 -17.12
N PHE A 55 -8.86 2.56 -17.34
CA PHE A 55 -9.41 3.70 -18.07
C PHE A 55 -9.09 3.71 -19.57
N SER A 56 -8.27 2.77 -20.07
CA SER A 56 -7.88 2.72 -21.48
C SER A 56 -7.74 1.29 -21.96
N ALA A 57 -8.65 0.86 -22.85
CA ALA A 57 -8.62 -0.46 -23.46
C ALA A 57 -7.33 -0.69 -24.27
N ASP A 58 -6.83 0.35 -24.97
CA ASP A 58 -5.57 0.28 -25.71
C ASP A 58 -4.37 0.05 -24.77
N ALA A 59 -4.28 0.84 -23.68
CA ALA A 59 -3.22 0.65 -22.70
C ALA A 59 -3.29 -0.73 -22.02
N LYS A 60 -4.50 -1.23 -21.73
CA LYS A 60 -4.71 -2.58 -21.19
C LYS A 60 -4.27 -3.66 -22.19
N ALA A 61 -4.59 -3.53 -23.47
CA ALA A 61 -4.17 -4.47 -24.51
C ALA A 61 -2.64 -4.49 -24.70
N GLN A 62 -1.98 -3.32 -24.67
CA GLN A 62 -0.52 -3.23 -24.70
C GLN A 62 0.11 -3.93 -23.49
N TYR A 63 -0.44 -3.70 -22.29
CA TYR A 63 -0.03 -4.40 -21.08
C TYR A 63 -0.19 -5.92 -21.20
N GLU A 64 -1.32 -6.40 -21.71
CA GLU A 64 -1.58 -7.83 -21.91
C GLU A 64 -0.57 -8.46 -22.88
N ASN A 65 -0.27 -7.79 -23.99
CA ASN A 65 0.77 -8.23 -24.94
C ASN A 65 2.15 -8.29 -24.29
N MET A 66 2.52 -7.28 -23.49
CA MET A 66 3.79 -7.28 -22.77
C MET A 66 3.87 -8.37 -21.71
N MET A 67 2.77 -8.65 -21.01
CA MET A 67 2.72 -9.68 -19.98
C MET A 67 2.62 -11.10 -20.55
N ALA A 68 2.32 -11.27 -21.84
CA ALA A 68 2.40 -12.57 -22.51
C ALA A 68 3.87 -13.06 -22.60
N PHE A 69 4.81 -12.12 -22.76
CA PHE A 69 6.26 -12.37 -22.74
C PHE A 69 6.95 -11.29 -21.90
N PRO A 70 6.89 -11.37 -20.55
CA PRO A 70 7.36 -10.32 -19.68
C PRO A 70 8.86 -10.03 -19.90
N PRO A 71 9.24 -8.81 -20.29
CA PRO A 71 10.63 -8.50 -20.64
C PRO A 71 11.57 -8.46 -19.43
N PHE A 72 11.04 -8.63 -18.22
CA PHE A 72 11.74 -8.63 -16.93
C PHE A 72 11.81 -10.02 -16.29
N GLU A 73 11.46 -11.10 -17.01
CA GLU A 73 11.46 -12.46 -16.46
C GLU A 73 12.83 -12.86 -15.86
N SER A 74 13.93 -12.41 -16.48
CA SER A 74 15.28 -12.62 -15.97
C SER A 74 15.51 -11.97 -14.59
N GLU A 75 14.85 -10.87 -14.27
CA GLU A 75 14.91 -10.25 -12.94
C GLU A 75 14.12 -11.07 -11.91
N ILE A 76 13.00 -11.68 -12.33
CA ILE A 76 12.24 -12.60 -11.48
C ILE A 76 13.07 -13.85 -11.16
N ASP A 77 13.81 -14.39 -12.12
CA ASP A 77 14.70 -15.52 -11.89
C ASP A 77 15.84 -15.20 -10.92
N LYS A 78 16.41 -13.99 -10.97
CA LYS A 78 17.36 -13.54 -9.93
C LYS A 78 16.71 -13.51 -8.55
N GLY A 79 15.46 -13.05 -8.45
CA GLY A 79 14.67 -13.09 -7.23
C GLY A 79 14.44 -14.52 -6.72
N ARG A 80 14.14 -15.46 -7.63
CA ARG A 80 14.02 -16.89 -7.34
C ARG A 80 15.32 -17.45 -6.78
N GLN A 81 16.45 -17.13 -7.41
CA GLN A 81 17.76 -17.56 -6.94
C GLN A 81 18.04 -17.08 -5.50
N LEU A 82 17.71 -15.82 -5.17
CA LEU A 82 17.83 -15.30 -3.81
C LEU A 82 16.95 -16.07 -2.82
N TRP A 83 15.73 -16.43 -3.22
CA TRP A 83 14.78 -17.18 -2.38
C TRP A 83 15.23 -18.62 -2.10
N GLU A 84 15.81 -19.28 -3.10
CA GLU A 84 16.22 -20.69 -3.04
C GLU A 84 17.62 -20.91 -2.44
N THR A 85 18.44 -19.85 -2.42
CA THR A 85 19.76 -19.87 -1.78
C THR A 85 19.61 -20.21 -0.31
N GLN A 86 20.39 -21.19 0.15
CA GLN A 86 20.43 -21.56 1.56
C GLN A 86 21.14 -20.48 2.37
N PHE A 87 20.59 -20.19 3.55
CA PHE A 87 21.29 -19.47 4.59
C PHE A 87 22.45 -20.30 5.13
N ASN A 88 23.36 -19.66 5.87
CA ASN A 88 24.51 -20.33 6.49
C ASN A 88 24.13 -21.51 7.40
N ASN A 89 22.90 -21.52 7.95
CA ASN A 89 22.38 -22.61 8.78
C ASN A 89 21.67 -23.73 7.99
N GLY A 90 21.71 -23.70 6.64
CA GLY A 90 21.13 -24.69 5.75
C GLY A 90 19.63 -24.52 5.43
N LYS A 91 18.92 -23.63 6.15
CA LYS A 91 17.52 -23.29 5.87
C LYS A 91 17.39 -22.33 4.70
N ARG A 92 16.18 -22.17 4.17
CA ARG A 92 15.83 -21.24 3.09
C ARG A 92 14.68 -20.33 3.52
N TYR A 93 14.36 -19.33 2.68
CA TYR A 93 13.18 -18.49 2.92
C TYR A 93 11.88 -19.29 3.01
N ALA A 94 11.73 -20.33 2.20
CA ALA A 94 10.55 -21.20 2.24
C ALA A 94 10.29 -21.80 3.63
N ASP A 95 11.34 -22.03 4.44
CA ASP A 95 11.20 -22.61 5.79
C ASP A 95 10.69 -21.59 6.83
N CYS A 96 10.72 -20.29 6.51
CA CYS A 96 10.25 -19.23 7.39
C CYS A 96 8.74 -18.95 7.26
N PHE A 97 8.11 -19.37 6.17
CA PHE A 97 6.72 -19.01 5.85
C PHE A 97 5.83 -20.25 5.74
N PRO A 98 4.59 -20.20 6.25
CA PRO A 98 3.62 -21.28 6.06
C PRO A 98 3.47 -21.65 4.59
N GLY A 99 3.31 -22.95 4.31
CA GLY A 99 3.12 -23.44 2.94
C GLY A 99 4.29 -23.15 2.00
N GLY A 100 5.50 -22.89 2.52
CA GLY A 100 6.66 -22.54 1.71
C GLY A 100 6.58 -21.15 1.09
N GLY A 101 5.81 -20.24 1.68
CA GLY A 101 5.58 -18.89 1.16
C GLY A 101 4.45 -18.80 0.12
N LYS A 102 3.79 -19.92 -0.21
CA LYS A 102 2.62 -19.92 -1.09
C LYS A 102 1.40 -19.37 -0.37
N ASN A 103 0.68 -18.45 -1.01
CA ASN A 103 -0.55 -17.84 -0.48
C ASN A 103 -0.38 -17.23 0.93
N VAL A 104 0.72 -16.51 1.17
CA VAL A 104 0.97 -15.82 2.45
C VAL A 104 0.83 -14.31 2.34
N VAL A 105 1.16 -13.73 1.18
CA VAL A 105 1.36 -12.28 1.02
C VAL A 105 0.07 -11.49 1.14
N GLY A 106 -1.08 -12.07 0.82
CA GLY A 106 -2.37 -11.39 0.96
C GLY A 106 -2.71 -10.96 2.39
N ASN A 107 -2.01 -11.50 3.40
CA ASN A 107 -2.17 -11.10 4.79
C ASN A 107 -1.16 -10.01 5.24
N TYR A 108 -0.30 -9.52 4.35
CA TYR A 108 0.67 -8.46 4.62
C TYR A 108 0.30 -7.16 3.92
N PRO A 109 0.58 -6.00 4.55
CA PRO A 109 1.14 -5.83 5.90
C PRO A 109 0.13 -6.13 7.02
N TYR A 110 0.62 -6.45 8.23
CA TYR A 110 -0.20 -6.62 9.43
C TYR A 110 0.34 -5.79 10.60
N TYR A 111 -0.50 -5.49 11.59
CA TYR A 111 -0.05 -4.85 12.83
C TYR A 111 0.36 -5.91 13.86
N ASP A 112 1.58 -5.80 14.37
CA ASP A 112 2.11 -6.67 15.42
C ASP A 112 1.92 -5.99 16.79
N GLU A 113 1.08 -6.59 17.64
CA GLU A 113 0.75 -6.03 18.97
C GLU A 113 1.92 -6.09 19.95
N THR A 114 2.86 -7.04 19.78
CA THR A 114 4.05 -7.14 20.65
C THR A 114 5.09 -6.09 20.26
N MET A 115 5.34 -5.93 18.96
CA MET A 115 6.26 -4.90 18.45
C MET A 115 5.63 -3.50 18.39
N LYS A 116 4.31 -3.41 18.56
CA LYS A 116 3.49 -2.18 18.47
C LYS A 116 3.69 -1.42 17.16
N LYS A 117 3.89 -2.12 16.06
CA LYS A 117 4.13 -1.52 14.73
C LYS A 117 3.59 -2.39 13.61
N VAL A 118 3.42 -1.76 12.45
CA VAL A 118 3.12 -2.49 11.21
C VAL A 118 4.36 -3.27 10.75
N VAL A 119 4.14 -4.52 10.35
CA VAL A 119 5.13 -5.41 9.72
C VAL A 119 4.74 -5.61 8.25
N THR A 120 5.57 -5.10 7.34
CA THR A 120 5.44 -5.33 5.89
C THR A 120 6.00 -6.69 5.48
N PHE A 121 5.75 -7.09 4.23
CA PHE A 121 6.29 -8.36 3.75
C PHE A 121 7.81 -8.33 3.66
N GLU A 122 8.39 -7.21 3.23
CA GLU A 122 9.84 -7.01 3.19
C GLU A 122 10.47 -7.02 4.59
N MET A 123 9.78 -6.49 5.60
CA MET A 123 10.19 -6.64 7.00
C MET A 123 10.19 -8.11 7.44
N ALA A 124 9.17 -8.89 7.05
CA ALA A 124 9.11 -10.32 7.37
C ALA A 124 10.22 -11.12 6.65
N LEU A 125 10.55 -10.78 5.41
CA LEU A 125 11.69 -11.34 4.69
C LEU A 125 13.00 -11.05 5.43
N ASN A 126 13.21 -9.83 5.90
CA ASN A 126 14.37 -9.49 6.71
C ASN A 126 14.37 -10.18 8.08
N GLN A 127 13.23 -10.32 8.74
CA GLN A 127 13.12 -11.07 9.99
C GLN A 127 13.49 -12.55 9.80
N CYS A 128 13.08 -13.16 8.68
CA CYS A 128 13.52 -14.50 8.31
C CYS A 128 15.05 -14.57 8.15
N ARG A 129 15.67 -13.61 7.44
CA ARG A 129 17.13 -13.54 7.31
C ARG A 129 17.83 -13.47 8.66
N THR A 130 17.45 -12.51 9.50
CA THR A 130 18.12 -12.26 10.78
C THR A 130 17.95 -13.42 11.75
N ASN A 131 16.77 -14.05 11.80
CA ASN A 131 16.53 -15.26 12.61
C ASN A 131 17.38 -16.46 12.16
N ASN A 132 17.85 -16.46 10.91
CA ASN A 132 18.72 -17.51 10.36
C ASN A 132 20.20 -17.11 10.33
N GLY A 133 20.58 -16.01 11.02
CA GLY A 133 21.98 -15.59 11.16
C GLY A 133 22.53 -14.80 9.98
N GLU A 134 21.68 -14.34 9.07
CA GLU A 134 22.07 -13.50 7.94
C GLU A 134 21.91 -12.01 8.25
N ALA A 135 22.73 -11.17 7.62
CA ALA A 135 22.52 -9.73 7.68
C ALA A 135 21.22 -9.32 6.96
N PRO A 136 20.47 -8.32 7.49
CA PRO A 136 19.29 -7.81 6.83
C PRO A 136 19.68 -7.08 5.55
N TYR A 137 18.86 -7.21 4.51
CA TYR A 137 18.97 -6.36 3.33
C TYR A 137 18.41 -4.96 3.61
N LYS A 138 18.98 -3.96 2.94
CA LYS A 138 18.42 -2.61 2.96
C LYS A 138 17.06 -2.64 2.25
N GLN A 139 16.03 -2.12 2.90
CA GLN A 139 14.67 -2.08 2.36
C GLN A 139 14.58 -1.35 1.00
N ALA A 140 15.41 -0.31 0.84
CA ALA A 140 15.49 0.47 -0.39
C ALA A 140 16.35 -0.16 -1.50
N ASP A 141 17.05 -1.28 -1.25
CA ASP A 141 17.91 -1.92 -2.24
C ASP A 141 17.11 -2.82 -3.19
N MET A 142 17.01 -2.38 -4.44
CA MET A 142 16.23 -3.09 -5.45
C MET A 142 16.96 -4.30 -6.02
N ASN A 143 18.28 -4.39 -5.90
CA ASN A 143 19.07 -5.52 -6.38
C ASN A 143 19.07 -6.70 -5.40
N THR A 144 18.60 -6.48 -4.17
CA THR A 144 18.45 -7.54 -3.15
C THR A 144 17.00 -7.63 -2.69
N MET A 145 16.57 -6.78 -1.76
CA MET A 145 15.21 -6.80 -1.21
C MET A 145 14.14 -6.65 -2.31
N GLY A 146 14.38 -5.78 -3.30
CA GLY A 146 13.47 -5.61 -4.44
C GLY A 146 13.26 -6.92 -5.21
N LEU A 147 14.32 -7.51 -5.77
CA LEU A 147 14.25 -8.76 -6.55
C LEU A 147 13.68 -9.91 -5.74
N LEU A 148 14.11 -10.08 -4.48
CA LEU A 148 13.59 -11.09 -3.57
C LEU A 148 12.07 -10.94 -3.40
N THR A 149 11.61 -9.71 -3.15
CA THR A 149 10.19 -9.41 -2.98
C THR A 149 9.41 -9.63 -4.26
N ALA A 150 9.99 -9.26 -5.41
CA ALA A 150 9.37 -9.44 -6.72
C ALA A 150 9.06 -10.91 -7.00
N TYR A 151 9.99 -11.83 -6.71
CA TYR A 151 9.72 -13.26 -6.80
C TYR A 151 8.80 -13.75 -5.68
N ALA A 152 9.10 -13.45 -4.42
CA ALA A 152 8.38 -14.02 -3.28
C ALA A 152 6.88 -13.69 -3.31
N ARG A 153 6.49 -12.53 -3.84
CA ARG A 153 5.08 -12.17 -3.99
C ARG A 153 4.34 -12.92 -5.10
N THR A 154 5.02 -13.39 -6.15
CA THR A 154 4.38 -14.20 -7.21
C THR A 154 3.90 -15.55 -6.69
N LEU A 155 4.46 -16.04 -5.58
CA LEU A 155 4.00 -17.25 -4.88
C LEU A 155 2.58 -17.09 -4.28
N SER A 156 2.05 -15.87 -4.25
CA SER A 156 0.69 -15.56 -3.77
C SER A 156 -0.18 -14.91 -4.85
N ASP A 157 0.20 -14.98 -6.13
CA ASP A 157 -0.66 -14.48 -7.20
C ASP A 157 -1.99 -15.25 -7.24
N GLY A 158 -3.09 -14.51 -7.41
CA GLY A 158 -4.46 -15.03 -7.29
C GLY A 158 -5.01 -15.10 -5.86
N MET A 159 -4.16 -15.00 -4.83
CA MET A 159 -4.62 -14.87 -3.44
C MET A 159 -5.34 -13.53 -3.24
N LEU A 160 -6.44 -13.52 -2.49
CA LEU A 160 -7.12 -12.28 -2.15
C LEU A 160 -6.35 -11.50 -1.07
N MET A 161 -6.25 -10.19 -1.25
CA MET A 161 -5.77 -9.30 -0.21
C MET A 161 -6.76 -9.26 0.97
N ASN A 162 -6.25 -9.41 2.19
CA ASN A 162 -7.03 -9.62 3.41
C ASN A 162 -6.33 -9.01 4.65
N ILE A 163 -6.17 -7.70 4.62
CA ILE A 163 -5.57 -6.92 5.70
C ILE A 163 -6.60 -6.72 6.81
N LYS A 164 -6.17 -6.93 8.07
CA LYS A 164 -7.04 -6.84 9.25
C LYS A 164 -6.64 -5.65 10.09
N VAL A 165 -7.59 -4.79 10.44
CA VAL A 165 -7.45 -3.71 11.42
C VAL A 165 -8.27 -4.09 12.65
N LYS A 166 -7.61 -4.55 13.71
CA LYS A 166 -8.26 -4.98 14.96
C LYS A 166 -7.44 -4.48 16.15
N GLY A 167 -8.12 -3.90 17.14
CA GLY A 167 -7.45 -3.31 18.31
C GLY A 167 -7.04 -1.86 18.11
N GLY A 168 -6.73 -1.18 19.21
CA GLY A 168 -6.42 0.26 19.22
C GLY A 168 -5.11 0.60 18.53
N GLY A 169 -4.07 -0.23 18.67
CA GLY A 169 -2.78 -0.02 18.03
C GLY A 169 -2.86 -0.12 16.51
N ALA A 170 -3.51 -1.18 16.01
CA ALA A 170 -3.78 -1.36 14.58
C ALA A 170 -4.60 -0.20 14.00
N LEU A 171 -5.67 0.22 14.71
CA LEU A 171 -6.47 1.36 14.29
C LEU A 171 -5.64 2.65 14.25
N ALA A 172 -4.78 2.90 15.25
CA ALA A 172 -3.92 4.08 15.27
C ALA A 172 -2.92 4.09 14.09
N ALA A 173 -2.34 2.93 13.75
CA ALA A 173 -1.45 2.78 12.60
C ALA A 173 -2.20 3.01 11.27
N PHE A 174 -3.39 2.43 11.12
CA PHE A 174 -4.26 2.67 9.97
C PHE A 174 -4.61 4.15 9.82
N GLU A 175 -4.97 4.82 10.91
CA GLU A 175 -5.29 6.24 10.95
C GLU A 175 -4.09 7.13 10.64
N SER A 176 -2.89 6.73 11.09
CA SER A 176 -1.63 7.39 10.74
C SER A 176 -1.39 7.31 9.22
N GLY A 177 -1.55 6.13 8.62
CA GLY A 177 -1.48 5.92 7.18
C GLY A 177 -2.52 6.73 6.40
N ARG A 178 -3.77 6.75 6.88
CA ARG A 178 -4.85 7.57 6.32
C ARG A 178 -4.48 9.04 6.34
N ARG A 179 -4.06 9.57 7.50
CA ARG A 179 -3.63 10.97 7.63
C ARG A 179 -2.50 11.30 6.67
N PHE A 180 -1.51 10.41 6.54
CA PHE A 180 -0.45 10.56 5.57
C PHE A 180 -1.00 10.59 4.13
N PHE A 181 -1.94 9.74 3.77
CA PHE A 181 -2.49 9.74 2.42
C PHE A 181 -3.17 11.08 2.04
N TYR A 182 -3.93 11.67 2.96
CA TYR A 182 -4.72 12.89 2.72
C TYR A 182 -3.97 14.20 3.00
N GLN A 183 -2.89 14.17 3.77
CA GLN A 183 -2.13 15.37 4.11
C GLN A 183 -1.38 15.93 2.89
N ARG A 184 -1.58 17.22 2.63
CA ARG A 184 -0.84 17.97 1.61
C ARG A 184 0.60 18.23 2.06
N ARG A 185 1.54 18.14 1.11
CA ARG A 185 2.98 18.27 1.38
C ARG A 185 3.75 18.74 0.15
N GLY A 186 4.99 19.15 0.39
CA GLY A 186 5.92 19.64 -0.62
C GLY A 186 5.58 21.03 -1.15
N GLN A 187 6.46 21.59 -1.97
CA GLN A 187 6.29 22.94 -2.51
C GLN A 187 5.00 23.07 -3.35
N LEU A 188 4.54 21.98 -3.97
CA LEU A 188 3.34 21.99 -4.80
C LEU A 188 2.03 21.82 -3.99
N ASN A 189 2.11 21.61 -2.67
CA ASN A 189 0.97 21.54 -1.75
C ASN A 189 -0.14 20.54 -2.16
N PHE A 190 0.27 19.34 -2.61
CA PHE A 190 -0.62 18.24 -2.98
C PHE A 190 -0.54 17.08 -1.99
N SER A 191 -1.61 16.28 -1.91
CA SER A 191 -1.63 14.98 -1.21
C SER A 191 -1.79 13.83 -2.20
N CYS A 192 -1.71 12.58 -1.73
CA CYS A 192 -1.99 11.42 -2.58
C CYS A 192 -3.44 11.46 -3.09
N ALA A 193 -4.36 11.90 -2.22
CA ALA A 193 -5.77 12.06 -2.54
C ALA A 193 -6.05 13.10 -3.64
N SER A 194 -5.24 14.17 -3.71
CA SER A 194 -5.37 15.17 -4.78
C SER A 194 -5.36 14.55 -6.17
N CYS A 195 -4.58 13.48 -6.40
CA CYS A 195 -4.55 12.82 -7.70
C CYS A 195 -5.40 11.54 -7.74
N HIS A 196 -5.30 10.70 -6.71
CA HIS A 196 -5.86 9.34 -6.73
C HIS A 196 -7.29 9.23 -6.14
N VAL A 197 -7.85 10.35 -5.70
CA VAL A 197 -9.25 10.46 -5.23
C VAL A 197 -9.96 11.58 -5.99
N ASP A 198 -9.44 12.80 -5.96
CA ASP A 198 -10.13 13.96 -6.52
C ASP A 198 -10.15 13.91 -8.07
N HIS A 199 -9.00 13.56 -8.67
CA HIS A 199 -8.79 13.54 -10.12
C HIS A 199 -8.65 12.13 -10.70
N VAL A 200 -9.20 11.12 -10.02
CA VAL A 200 -9.18 9.73 -10.53
C VAL A 200 -9.80 9.63 -11.92
N GLY A 201 -9.10 8.94 -12.82
CA GLY A 201 -9.44 8.74 -14.24
C GLY A 201 -9.18 9.93 -15.15
N GLU A 202 -8.75 11.09 -14.61
CA GLU A 202 -8.27 12.20 -15.44
C GLU A 202 -6.86 11.92 -15.96
N ILE A 203 -6.47 12.65 -17.02
CA ILE A 203 -5.17 12.52 -17.66
C ILE A 203 -4.24 13.61 -17.13
N LEU A 204 -3.16 13.20 -16.45
CA LEU A 204 -2.05 14.07 -16.12
C LEU A 204 -0.95 13.89 -17.17
N ARG A 205 -0.88 14.84 -18.11
CA ARG A 205 0.00 14.79 -19.30
C ARG A 205 -0.30 13.59 -20.20
N THR A 206 0.39 12.48 -20.01
CA THR A 206 0.26 11.27 -20.85
C THR A 206 -0.18 10.05 -20.05
N GLU A 207 -0.52 10.23 -18.77
CA GLU A 207 -0.86 9.15 -17.86
C GLU A 207 -2.26 9.35 -17.28
N TYR A 208 -3.06 8.29 -17.26
CA TYR A 208 -4.29 8.26 -16.49
C TYR A 208 -3.98 8.18 -15.00
N LEU A 209 -4.71 8.94 -14.20
CA LEU A 209 -4.64 8.88 -12.74
C LEU A 209 -5.41 7.67 -12.24
N SER A 210 -4.69 6.70 -11.69
CA SER A 210 -5.29 5.47 -11.17
C SER A 210 -6.11 5.72 -9.90
N MET A 211 -7.12 4.86 -9.68
CA MET A 211 -7.94 4.89 -8.47
C MET A 211 -7.20 4.31 -7.27
N LEU A 212 -7.50 4.83 -6.07
CA LEU A 212 -6.95 4.36 -4.80
C LEU A 212 -7.18 2.86 -4.50
N PRO A 213 -8.40 2.31 -4.53
CA PRO A 213 -8.61 0.88 -4.28
C PRO A 213 -7.96 0.04 -5.39
N GLY A 214 -7.30 -1.06 -5.02
CA GLY A 214 -6.66 -2.00 -5.96
C GLY A 214 -5.21 -1.70 -6.30
N GLN A 215 -4.66 -0.52 -5.96
CA GLN A 215 -3.26 -0.22 -6.26
C GLN A 215 -2.27 -1.13 -5.54
N ALA A 216 -2.56 -1.57 -4.32
CA ALA A 216 -1.60 -2.32 -3.52
C ALA A 216 -1.41 -3.78 -3.99
N THR A 217 -2.24 -4.28 -4.92
CA THR A 217 -2.29 -5.71 -5.26
C THR A 217 -1.17 -6.18 -6.19
N HIS A 218 -0.48 -5.25 -6.86
CA HIS A 218 0.37 -5.59 -7.99
C HIS A 218 1.84 -5.20 -7.85
N TRP A 219 2.26 -4.77 -6.65
CA TRP A 219 3.66 -4.40 -6.39
C TRP A 219 4.50 -5.60 -5.99
N PRO A 220 5.83 -5.61 -6.23
CA PRO A 220 6.59 -4.65 -7.04
C PRO A 220 6.16 -4.58 -8.51
N ALA A 221 6.50 -3.50 -9.20
CA ALA A 221 6.26 -3.32 -10.63
C ALA A 221 7.54 -2.96 -11.37
N PHE A 222 7.71 -3.48 -12.58
CA PHE A 222 8.81 -3.15 -13.49
C PHE A 222 8.37 -2.04 -14.43
N ARG A 223 9.22 -1.01 -14.59
CA ARG A 223 8.90 0.16 -15.42
C ARG A 223 9.82 0.31 -16.62
N GLY A 224 9.29 0.90 -17.69
CA GLY A 224 9.94 0.99 -19.01
C GLY A 224 11.35 1.63 -18.99
N GLY A 225 12.12 1.35 -20.04
CA GLY A 225 13.57 1.61 -20.06
C GLY A 225 14.33 0.36 -19.59
N ASP A 226 15.20 0.52 -18.59
CA ASP A 226 16.05 -0.55 -18.04
C ASP A 226 15.32 -1.50 -17.08
N TYR A 227 14.01 -1.69 -17.25
CA TYR A 227 13.15 -2.49 -16.36
C TYR A 227 13.34 -2.14 -14.88
N THR A 228 13.36 -0.84 -14.57
CA THR A 228 13.62 -0.39 -13.21
C THR A 228 12.52 -0.91 -12.27
N LEU A 229 12.93 -1.72 -11.28
CA LEU A 229 12.02 -2.29 -10.29
C LEU A 229 11.58 -1.25 -9.26
N PHE A 230 10.28 -1.12 -9.06
CA PHE A 230 9.68 -0.29 -8.03
C PHE A 230 8.89 -1.15 -7.04
N THR A 231 9.26 -1.10 -5.76
CA THR A 231 8.36 -1.51 -4.67
C THR A 231 7.30 -0.43 -4.43
N LEU A 232 6.25 -0.77 -3.68
CA LEU A 232 5.20 0.18 -3.31
C LEU A 232 5.76 1.37 -2.53
N GLN A 233 6.69 1.14 -1.59
CA GLN A 233 7.32 2.23 -0.85
C GLN A 233 8.29 3.07 -1.69
N ARG A 234 9.00 2.46 -2.64
CA ARG A 234 9.76 3.23 -3.64
C ARG A 234 8.83 4.13 -4.47
N ARG A 235 7.62 3.67 -4.77
CA ARG A 235 6.59 4.50 -5.42
C ARG A 235 6.15 5.65 -4.53
N TYR A 236 5.93 5.44 -3.23
CA TYR A 236 5.63 6.53 -2.30
C TYR A 236 6.73 7.59 -2.27
N SER A 237 7.99 7.16 -2.20
CA SER A 237 9.15 8.06 -2.26
C SER A 237 9.12 8.92 -3.53
N ALA A 238 8.94 8.30 -4.70
CA ALA A 238 8.82 9.02 -5.96
C ALA A 238 7.63 9.99 -6.00
N CYS A 239 6.46 9.60 -5.49
CA CYS A 239 5.29 10.48 -5.42
C CYS A 239 5.56 11.72 -4.55
N ASN A 240 6.26 11.57 -3.42
CA ASN A 240 6.65 12.68 -2.56
C ASN A 240 7.64 13.63 -3.28
N GLN A 241 8.61 13.07 -4.01
CA GLN A 241 9.56 13.86 -4.79
C GLN A 241 8.87 14.67 -5.90
N LEU A 242 7.87 14.09 -6.58
CA LEU A 242 7.12 14.77 -7.65
C LEU A 242 6.36 16.00 -7.16
N VAL A 243 5.90 16.01 -5.91
CA VAL A 243 5.27 17.18 -5.28
C VAL A 243 6.28 18.11 -4.61
N ARG A 244 7.59 17.86 -4.81
CA ARG A 244 8.72 18.57 -4.20
C ARG A 244 8.69 18.53 -2.67
N ALA A 245 8.34 17.38 -2.11
CA ALA A 245 8.49 17.07 -0.69
C ALA A 245 9.77 16.24 -0.47
N VAL A 246 10.34 16.32 0.73
CA VAL A 246 11.35 15.36 1.17
C VAL A 246 10.65 14.01 1.40
N PRO A 247 11.08 12.92 0.74
CA PRO A 247 10.49 11.60 0.94
C PRO A 247 10.83 11.04 2.31
N MET A 248 9.99 10.11 2.79
CA MET A 248 10.25 9.41 4.05
C MET A 248 11.16 8.21 3.78
N GLU A 249 11.68 7.62 4.85
CA GLU A 249 12.56 6.45 4.73
C GLU A 249 11.77 5.21 4.28
N ILE A 250 12.27 4.51 3.27
CA ILE A 250 11.73 3.21 2.85
C ILE A 250 12.01 2.19 3.96
N GLY A 251 10.95 1.53 4.44
CA GLY A 251 10.93 0.67 5.62
C GLY A 251 10.65 1.42 6.92
N GLY A 252 10.54 2.76 6.88
CA GLY A 252 10.20 3.60 8.01
C GLY A 252 8.71 3.49 8.40
N GLU A 253 8.40 3.90 9.63
CA GLU A 253 7.06 3.78 10.21
C GLU A 253 5.99 4.47 9.37
N GLU A 254 6.27 5.66 8.83
CA GLU A 254 5.34 6.43 8.01
C GLU A 254 4.91 5.68 6.74
N TYR A 255 5.87 5.07 6.04
CA TYR A 255 5.57 4.30 4.84
C TYR A 255 4.97 2.92 5.15
N ASN A 256 5.34 2.29 6.26
CA ASN A 256 4.70 1.04 6.69
C ASN A 256 3.23 1.28 7.05
N ASN A 257 2.91 2.35 7.79
CA ASN A 257 1.55 2.72 8.14
C ASN A 257 0.75 3.14 6.89
N LEU A 258 1.35 3.88 5.95
CA LEU A 258 0.74 4.21 4.66
C LEU A 258 0.43 2.97 3.83
N GLU A 259 1.37 2.02 3.75
CA GLU A 259 1.17 0.74 3.06
C GLU A 259 0.06 -0.08 3.69
N TYR A 260 -0.07 -0.06 5.01
CA TYR A 260 -1.14 -0.73 5.74
C TYR A 260 -2.52 -0.16 5.42
N PHE A 261 -2.65 1.17 5.46
CA PHE A 261 -3.86 1.85 5.01
C PHE A 261 -4.20 1.52 3.55
N HIS A 262 -3.22 1.65 2.66
CA HIS A 262 -3.42 1.48 1.22
C HIS A 262 -3.78 0.04 0.84
N SER A 263 -3.15 -0.94 1.49
CA SER A 263 -3.42 -2.37 1.29
C SER A 263 -4.80 -2.74 1.81
N TYR A 264 -5.23 -2.21 2.96
CA TYR A 264 -6.58 -2.44 3.47
C TYR A 264 -7.67 -1.98 2.49
N LEU A 265 -7.44 -0.86 1.80
CA LEU A 265 -8.39 -0.37 0.78
C LEU A 265 -8.48 -1.26 -0.47
N SER A 266 -7.53 -2.20 -0.64
CA SER A 266 -7.50 -3.16 -1.73
C SER A 266 -7.99 -4.55 -1.30
N ASN A 267 -8.54 -4.70 -0.09
CA ASN A 267 -9.09 -5.97 0.39
C ASN A 267 -10.17 -6.54 -0.54
N GLY A 268 -10.12 -7.85 -0.73
CA GLY A 268 -11.04 -8.61 -1.59
C GLY A 268 -10.61 -8.68 -3.05
N LEU A 269 -9.54 -7.99 -3.45
CA LEU A 269 -8.98 -8.08 -4.80
C LEU A 269 -7.85 -9.11 -4.87
N PRO A 270 -7.72 -9.84 -5.99
CA PRO A 270 -6.64 -10.80 -6.18
C PRO A 270 -5.29 -10.09 -6.36
N LEU A 271 -4.25 -10.66 -5.76
CA LEU A 271 -2.87 -10.26 -6.00
C LEU A 271 -2.45 -10.64 -7.42
N LYS A 272 -1.71 -9.74 -8.06
CA LYS A 272 -1.03 -10.00 -9.34
C LYS A 272 0.27 -9.21 -9.35
N SER A 273 1.28 -9.76 -8.71
CA SER A 273 2.55 -9.08 -8.40
C SER A 273 3.48 -9.05 -9.60
N SER A 274 4.52 -8.22 -9.55
CA SER A 274 5.63 -8.24 -10.51
C SER A 274 5.17 -8.06 -11.95
N VAL A 275 4.45 -6.96 -12.17
CA VAL A 275 3.84 -6.61 -13.45
C VAL A 275 4.59 -5.48 -14.14
N PHE A 276 4.44 -5.39 -15.46
CA PHE A 276 4.86 -4.21 -16.20
C PHE A 276 3.92 -3.03 -15.91
N ARG A 277 4.48 -1.84 -15.69
CA ARG A 277 3.77 -0.56 -15.67
C ARG A 277 4.63 0.50 -16.35
N LYS A 278 4.01 1.48 -17.01
CA LYS A 278 4.75 2.62 -17.56
C LYS A 278 5.29 3.54 -16.46
#